data_AF-A0A699W5M0-F1
#
_entry.id   AF-A0A699W5M0-F1
#
_cell.length_a   1.000
_cell.length_b   1.000
_cell.length_c   1.000
_cell.angle_alpha   90.00
_cell.angle_beta   90.00
_cell.angle_gamma   90.00
#
_symmetry.space_group_name_H-M   'P 1'
#
loop_
_entity.id
_entity.type
_entity.pdbx_description
1 polymer ?
#
loop_
_entity_poly.entity_id
_entity_poly.type
_entity_poly.pdbx_seq_one_letter_code
_entity_poly.pdbx_strand_id
1 'polypeptide(L)'
;NKTAKDLWDALARHMLGFKYGKQDRKVAVLYEYETFKANEGELLLETYIQYLQVINDLKKCGYSKYNCELNFKFLNNLQPEWKQYATMKRQNKNLMDINIDALYNILKQNQRDVNDAMGSNKKNVVVTSDPLALIIEKTNVSKSKEKVVV
;
A
#
# COMPACT_ATOMS: atom_id res chain seq x y z
N ASN A 1 -40.22 -33.17 -30.71
CA ASN A 1 -40.87 -32.14 -29.88
C ASN A 1 -40.13 -32.01 -28.56
N LYS A 2 -39.62 -30.81 -28.23
CA LYS A 2 -39.19 -30.51 -26.85
C LYS A 2 -40.44 -30.39 -25.98
N THR A 3 -40.43 -31.02 -24.82
CA THR A 3 -41.55 -30.94 -23.87
C THR A 3 -41.52 -29.59 -23.14
N ALA A 4 -42.65 -29.16 -22.58
CA ALA A 4 -42.70 -27.98 -21.72
C ALA A 4 -41.75 -28.10 -20.52
N LYS A 5 -41.53 -29.32 -20.04
CA LYS A 5 -40.56 -29.64 -18.99
C LYS A 5 -39.12 -29.33 -19.43
N ASP A 6 -38.74 -29.71 -20.64
CA ASP A 6 -37.39 -29.45 -21.17
C ASP A 6 -37.09 -27.95 -21.28
N LEU A 7 -38.10 -27.15 -21.65
CA LEU A 7 -37.97 -25.68 -21.72
C LEU A 7 -37.84 -25.06 -20.33
N TRP A 8 -38.61 -25.54 -19.35
CA TRP A 8 -38.52 -25.10 -17.96
C TRP A 8 -37.16 -25.44 -17.35
N ASP A 9 -36.67 -26.67 -17.56
CA ASP A 9 -35.37 -27.11 -17.04
C ASP A 9 -34.19 -26.36 -17.69
N ALA A 10 -34.32 -25.97 -18.97
CA ALA A 10 -33.32 -25.14 -19.63
C ALA A 10 -33.29 -23.71 -19.06
N LEU A 11 -34.46 -23.11 -18.83
CA LEU A 11 -34.56 -21.78 -18.23
C LEU A 11 -34.03 -21.76 -16.79
N ALA A 12 -34.39 -22.77 -15.99
CA ALA A 12 -33.89 -22.91 -14.62
C ALA A 12 -32.36 -23.01 -14.57
N ARG A 13 -31.75 -23.82 -15.45
CA ARG A 13 -30.29 -23.92 -15.58
C ARG A 13 -29.64 -22.61 -16.01
N HIS A 14 -30.23 -21.88 -16.96
CA HIS A 14 -29.73 -20.58 -17.40
C HIS A 14 -29.77 -19.55 -16.27
N MET A 15 -30.90 -19.43 -15.56
CA MET A 15 -31.02 -18.52 -14.42
C MET A 15 -30.05 -18.87 -13.30
N LEU A 16 -29.83 -20.16 -13.05
CA LEU A 16 -28.87 -20.63 -12.06
C LEU A 16 -27.43 -20.27 -12.46
N GLY A 17 -27.05 -20.45 -13.73
CA GLY A 17 -25.76 -20.02 -14.27
C GLY A 17 -25.52 -18.51 -14.13
N PHE A 18 -26.55 -17.68 -14.38
CA PHE A 18 -26.46 -16.23 -14.16
C PHE A 18 -26.26 -15.87 -12.67
N LYS A 19 -26.92 -16.59 -11.76
CA LYS A 19 -26.73 -16.39 -10.31
C LYS A 19 -25.30 -16.75 -9.88
N TYR A 20 -24.76 -17.89 -10.33
CA TYR A 20 -23.38 -18.27 -10.03
C TYR A 20 -22.37 -17.29 -10.60
N GLY A 21 -22.48 -16.92 -11.88
CA GLY A 21 -21.59 -15.91 -12.48
C GLY A 21 -21.66 -14.55 -11.78
N LYS A 22 -22.83 -14.17 -11.25
CA LYS A 22 -22.97 -12.95 -10.42
C LYS A 22 -22.26 -13.09 -9.06
N GLN A 23 -22.29 -14.27 -8.43
CA GLN A 23 -21.56 -14.52 -7.19
C GLN A 23 -20.05 -14.58 -7.43
N ASP A 24 -19.60 -15.27 -8.46
CA ASP A 24 -18.18 -15.36 -8.83
C ASP A 24 -17.59 -13.97 -9.07
N ARG A 25 -18.32 -13.10 -9.78
CA ARG A 25 -17.94 -11.70 -9.97
C ARG A 25 -17.87 -10.92 -8.64
N LYS A 26 -18.83 -11.11 -7.74
CA LYS A 26 -18.81 -10.44 -6.42
C LYS A 26 -17.60 -10.87 -5.59
N VAL A 27 -17.27 -12.16 -5.61
CA VAL A 27 -16.11 -12.72 -4.92
C VAL A 27 -14.82 -12.15 -5.51
N ALA A 28 -14.69 -12.10 -6.84
CA ALA A 28 -13.52 -11.55 -7.51
C ALA A 28 -13.29 -10.06 -7.16
N VAL A 29 -14.33 -9.23 -7.24
CA VAL A 29 -14.24 -7.80 -6.90
C VAL A 29 -13.89 -7.60 -5.41
N LEU A 30 -14.45 -8.41 -4.51
CA LEU A 30 -14.10 -8.35 -3.10
C LEU A 30 -12.63 -8.75 -2.89
N TYR A 31 -12.15 -9.79 -3.58
CA TYR A 31 -10.74 -10.21 -3.51
C TYR A 31 -9.79 -9.11 -4.00
N GLU A 32 -10.11 -8.45 -5.12
CA GLU A 32 -9.33 -7.32 -5.64
C GLU A 32 -9.26 -6.17 -4.64
N TYR A 33 -10.39 -5.81 -4.02
CA TYR A 33 -10.40 -4.84 -2.93
C TYR A 33 -9.61 -5.31 -1.72
N GLU A 34 -9.73 -6.59 -1.35
CA GLU A 34 -9.07 -7.11 -0.17
C GLU A 34 -7.55 -7.11 -0.29
N THR A 35 -7.07 -7.45 -1.49
CA THR A 35 -5.65 -7.59 -1.82
C THR A 35 -5.03 -6.37 -2.48
N PHE A 36 -5.79 -5.29 -2.70
CA PHE A 36 -5.31 -4.05 -3.31
C PHE A 36 -4.05 -3.52 -2.61
N LYS A 37 -3.02 -3.23 -3.40
CA LYS A 37 -1.76 -2.64 -2.93
C LYS A 37 -1.12 -1.83 -4.05
N ALA A 38 -0.57 -0.66 -3.72
CA ALA A 38 0.21 0.12 -4.66
C ALA A 38 1.45 -0.66 -5.11
N ASN A 39 1.76 -0.59 -6.41
CA ASN A 39 2.98 -1.18 -6.93
C ASN A 39 4.18 -0.29 -6.56
N GLU A 40 5.38 -0.86 -6.46
CA GLU A 40 6.60 -0.10 -6.20
C GLU A 40 6.93 0.83 -7.39
N GLY A 41 7.29 2.09 -7.12
CA GLY A 41 7.58 3.09 -8.15
C GLY A 41 6.36 3.72 -8.83
N GLU A 42 5.16 3.21 -8.59
CA GLU A 42 3.89 3.78 -9.05
C GLU A 42 3.64 5.18 -8.49
N LEU A 43 3.08 6.07 -9.31
CA LEU A 43 2.74 7.42 -8.88
C LEU A 43 1.46 7.42 -8.05
N LEU A 44 1.34 8.34 -7.08
CA LEU A 44 0.13 8.49 -6.26
C LEU A 44 -1.16 8.60 -7.11
N LEU A 45 -1.11 9.30 -8.25
CA LEU A 45 -2.23 9.44 -9.16
C LEU A 45 -2.64 8.09 -9.79
N GLU A 46 -1.68 7.26 -10.16
CA GLU A 46 -1.94 5.95 -10.79
C GLU A 46 -2.60 5.00 -9.79
N THR A 47 -2.03 4.89 -8.59
CA THR A 47 -2.62 4.11 -7.49
C THR A 47 -4.03 4.61 -7.16
N TYR A 48 -4.25 5.93 -7.14
CA TYR A 48 -5.56 6.52 -6.89
C TYR A 48 -6.60 6.11 -7.95
N ILE A 49 -6.23 6.19 -9.23
CA ILE A 49 -7.13 5.80 -10.34
C ILE A 49 -7.51 4.33 -10.23
N GLN A 50 -6.54 3.44 -9.97
CA GLN A 50 -6.81 2.01 -9.79
C GLN A 50 -7.73 1.76 -8.59
N TYR A 51 -7.48 2.44 -7.46
CA TYR A 51 -8.30 2.29 -6.27
C TYR A 51 -9.74 2.75 -6.50
N LEU A 52 -9.95 3.85 -7.24
CA LEU A 52 -11.27 4.30 -7.65
C LEU A 52 -12.01 3.27 -8.51
N GLN A 53 -11.30 2.59 -9.42
CA GLN A 53 -11.90 1.53 -10.24
C GLN A 53 -12.42 0.38 -9.35
N VAL A 54 -11.59 -0.08 -8.41
CA VAL A 54 -11.96 -1.12 -7.44
C VAL A 54 -13.18 -0.71 -6.59
N ILE A 55 -13.20 0.53 -6.08
CA ILE A 55 -14.35 1.05 -5.32
C ILE A 55 -15.61 1.10 -6.18
N ASN A 56 -15.49 1.54 -7.43
CA ASN A 56 -16.63 1.63 -8.33
C ASN A 56 -17.18 0.25 -8.67
N ASP A 57 -16.32 -0.77 -8.82
CA ASP A 57 -16.75 -2.14 -9.06
C ASP A 57 -17.39 -2.78 -7.82
N LEU A 58 -16.89 -2.48 -6.61
CA LEU A 58 -17.57 -2.82 -5.36
C LEU A 58 -19.00 -2.27 -5.32
N LYS A 59 -19.17 -0.98 -5.65
CA LYS A 59 -20.49 -0.32 -5.70
C LYS A 59 -21.41 -0.99 -6.72
N LYS A 60 -20.92 -1.31 -7.91
CA LYS A 60 -21.69 -2.06 -8.94
C LYS A 60 -22.10 -3.45 -8.45
N CYS A 61 -21.30 -4.09 -7.60
CA CYS A 61 -21.61 -5.36 -6.97
C CYS A 61 -22.57 -5.25 -5.77
N GLY A 62 -22.97 -4.03 -5.39
CA GLY A 62 -23.88 -3.74 -4.28
C GLY A 62 -23.21 -3.68 -2.91
N TYR A 63 -21.88 -3.56 -2.86
CA TYR A 63 -21.17 -3.31 -1.61
C TYR A 63 -21.16 -1.81 -1.31
N SER A 64 -21.49 -1.46 -0.07
CA SER A 64 -21.32 -0.13 0.48
C SER A 64 -20.24 -0.17 1.55
N LYS A 65 -19.33 0.80 1.52
CA LYS A 65 -18.23 0.95 2.47
C LYS A 65 -18.26 2.37 3.01
N TYR A 66 -17.98 2.52 4.31
CA TYR A 66 -17.86 3.84 4.91
C TYR A 66 -16.60 4.54 4.40
N ASN A 67 -16.63 5.87 4.32
CA ASN A 67 -15.47 6.67 3.90
C ASN A 67 -14.23 6.36 4.74
N CYS A 68 -14.39 6.21 6.05
CA CYS A 68 -13.28 5.88 6.95
C CYS A 68 -12.61 4.55 6.63
N GLU A 69 -13.36 3.54 6.19
CA GLU A 69 -12.82 2.25 5.77
C GLU A 69 -12.02 2.38 4.47
N LEU A 70 -12.62 3.05 3.47
CA LEU A 70 -11.96 3.28 2.18
C LEU A 70 -10.68 4.10 2.34
N ASN A 71 -10.74 5.18 3.11
CA ASN A 71 -9.62 6.08 3.35
C ASN A 71 -8.50 5.38 4.12
N PHE A 72 -8.84 4.65 5.18
CA PHE A 72 -7.87 3.88 5.95
C PHE A 72 -7.19 2.82 5.09
N LYS A 73 -7.97 2.12 4.26
CA LYS A 73 -7.45 1.08 3.39
C LYS A 73 -6.57 1.65 2.28
N PHE A 74 -6.96 2.77 1.67
CA PHE A 74 -6.14 3.47 0.68
C PHE A 74 -4.78 3.85 1.29
N LEU A 75 -4.78 4.57 2.41
CA LEU A 75 -3.57 5.06 3.06
C LEU A 75 -2.58 3.95 3.47
N ASN A 76 -3.08 2.81 3.95
CA ASN A 76 -2.22 1.69 4.36
C ASN A 76 -1.60 0.92 3.19
N ASN A 77 -2.24 1.00 2.02
CA ASN A 77 -1.81 0.30 0.82
C ASN A 77 -1.03 1.19 -0.15
N LEU A 78 -0.84 2.48 0.18
CA LEU A 78 0.16 3.33 -0.45
C LEU A 78 1.58 2.80 -0.16
N GLN A 79 2.52 3.23 -1.00
CA GLN A 79 3.93 2.91 -0.82
C GLN A 79 4.47 3.39 0.54
N PRO A 80 5.57 2.79 1.06
CA PRO A 80 6.14 3.08 2.39
C PRO A 80 6.32 4.56 2.70
N GLU A 81 6.60 5.34 1.67
CA GLU A 81 6.66 6.79 1.58
C GLU A 81 5.56 7.49 2.37
N TRP A 82 4.34 6.94 2.30
CA TRP A 82 3.14 7.54 2.86
C TRP A 82 2.79 7.00 4.25
N LYS A 83 3.52 6.02 4.78
CA LYS A 83 3.20 5.37 6.07
C LYS A 83 3.33 6.32 7.26
N GLN A 84 4.33 7.20 7.26
CA GLN A 84 4.50 8.20 8.33
C GLN A 84 3.35 9.22 8.29
N TYR A 85 2.98 9.68 7.09
CA TYR A 85 1.85 10.58 6.90
C TYR A 85 0.53 9.92 7.33
N ALA A 86 0.29 8.67 6.94
CA ALA A 86 -0.87 7.89 7.38
C ALA A 86 -0.95 7.79 8.92
N THR A 87 0.18 7.58 9.59
CA THR A 87 0.27 7.50 11.05
C THR A 87 -0.09 8.82 11.72
N MET A 88 0.47 9.94 11.24
CA MET A 88 0.15 11.28 11.76
C MET A 88 -1.31 11.68 11.50
N LYS A 89 -1.87 11.27 10.36
CA LYS A 89 -3.26 11.61 9.98
C LYS A 89 -4.31 10.75 10.68
N ARG A 90 -3.98 9.55 11.19
CA ARG A 90 -4.88 8.75 12.05
C ARG A 90 -5.34 9.49 13.31
N GLN A 91 -4.57 10.46 13.79
CA GLN A 91 -4.92 11.27 14.96
C GLN A 91 -5.91 12.41 14.63
N ASN A 92 -6.10 12.74 13.35
CA ASN A 92 -7.06 13.74 12.89
C ASN A 92 -8.36 13.07 12.44
N LYS A 93 -9.31 12.86 13.36
CA LYS A 93 -10.59 12.17 13.09
C LYS A 93 -11.33 12.69 11.86
N ASN A 94 -11.28 13.99 11.59
CA ASN A 94 -11.99 14.62 10.48
C ASN A 94 -11.53 14.12 9.09
N LEU A 95 -10.31 13.64 8.94
CA LEU A 95 -9.75 13.19 7.65
C LEU A 95 -10.18 11.79 7.23
N MET A 96 -10.67 10.97 8.16
CA MET A 96 -11.13 9.63 7.81
C MET A 96 -12.57 9.67 7.26
N ASP A 97 -13.37 10.68 7.63
CA ASP A 97 -14.78 10.74 7.23
C ASP A 97 -15.03 11.49 5.92
N ILE A 98 -14.04 12.23 5.40
CA ILE A 98 -14.14 12.91 4.09
C ILE A 98 -14.23 11.90 2.93
N ASN A 99 -14.75 12.34 1.78
CA ASN A 99 -14.75 11.50 0.59
C ASN A 99 -13.31 11.23 0.07
N ILE A 100 -13.17 10.15 -0.70
CA ILE A 100 -11.88 9.69 -1.22
C ILE A 100 -11.20 10.72 -2.13
N ASP A 101 -11.97 11.50 -2.90
CA ASP A 101 -11.43 12.54 -3.78
C ASP A 101 -10.78 13.68 -2.99
N ALA A 102 -11.42 14.11 -1.90
CA ALA A 102 -10.89 15.13 -1.01
C ALA A 102 -9.61 14.64 -0.31
N LEU A 103 -9.59 13.38 0.14
CA LEU A 103 -8.39 12.77 0.68
C LEU A 103 -7.25 12.77 -0.34
N TYR A 104 -7.51 12.36 -1.58
CA TYR A 104 -6.53 12.40 -2.65
C TYR A 104 -5.98 13.81 -2.90
N ASN A 105 -6.85 14.83 -2.97
CA ASN A 105 -6.42 16.21 -3.18
C ASN A 105 -5.51 16.72 -2.04
N ILE A 106 -5.81 16.34 -0.80
CA ILE A 106 -4.97 16.66 0.36
C ILE A 106 -3.60 15.96 0.24
N LEU A 107 -3.58 14.67 -0.12
CA LEU A 107 -2.32 13.92 -0.31
C LEU A 107 -1.47 14.55 -1.42
N LYS A 108 -2.10 14.90 -2.54
CA LYS A 108 -1.47 15.57 -3.68
C LYS A 108 -0.85 16.91 -3.28
N GLN A 109 -1.54 17.70 -2.47
CA GLN A 109 -1.03 19.00 -2.02
C GLN A 109 0.19 18.86 -1.09
N ASN A 110 0.25 17.80 -0.29
CA ASN A 110 1.35 17.54 0.65
C ASN A 110 2.48 16.68 0.05
N GLN A 111 2.43 16.38 -1.25
CA GLN A 111 3.38 15.46 -1.87
C GLN A 111 4.84 15.94 -1.75
N ARG A 112 5.07 17.26 -1.85
CA ARG A 112 6.41 17.84 -1.66
C ARG A 112 6.92 17.60 -0.24
N ASP A 113 6.10 17.89 0.77
CA ASP A 113 6.47 17.74 2.18
C ASP A 113 6.78 16.28 2.54
N VAL A 114 6.02 15.34 1.99
CA VAL A 114 6.28 13.89 2.16
C VAL A 114 7.61 13.50 1.53
N ASN A 115 7.92 14.00 0.33
CA ASN A 115 9.19 13.73 -0.34
C ASN A 115 10.38 14.34 0.43
N ASP A 116 10.25 15.56 0.94
CA ASP A 116 11.31 16.29 1.65
C ASP A 116 11.62 15.70 3.03
N ALA A 117 10.58 15.31 3.79
CA ALA A 117 10.72 14.59 5.05
C ALA A 117 11.50 13.27 4.89
N MET A 118 11.43 12.66 3.71
CA MET A 118 12.00 11.34 3.44
C MET A 118 13.38 11.38 2.79
N GLY A 119 13.65 12.38 1.95
CA GLY A 119 15.02 12.72 1.55
C GLY A 119 15.91 13.00 2.77
N SER A 120 15.30 13.50 3.86
CA SER A 120 15.94 13.70 5.15
C SER A 120 16.12 12.39 5.96
N ASN A 121 15.16 11.44 5.89
CA ASN A 121 15.29 10.13 6.56
C ASN A 121 16.28 9.17 5.88
N LYS A 122 16.51 9.26 4.56
CA LYS A 122 17.59 8.52 3.87
C LYS A 122 18.99 8.91 4.36
N LYS A 123 19.17 10.15 4.84
CA LYS A 123 20.45 10.62 5.41
C LYS A 123 20.70 10.13 6.85
N ASN A 124 19.65 9.75 7.58
CA ASN A 124 19.79 9.26 8.96
C ASN A 124 20.17 7.78 9.06
N VAL A 125 20.16 7.02 7.96
CA VAL A 125 20.64 5.61 7.95
C VAL A 125 22.17 5.51 7.75
N VAL A 126 22.85 6.60 7.35
CA VAL A 126 24.30 6.60 7.06
C VAL A 126 25.15 7.27 8.16
N VAL A 127 24.58 7.62 9.31
CA VAL A 127 25.39 8.15 10.43
C VAL A 127 24.93 7.56 11.75
N THR A 128 25.40 6.34 12.04
CA THR A 128 26.05 5.96 13.32
C THR A 128 26.77 4.62 13.12
N SER A 129 27.65 4.50 12.13
CA SER A 129 28.79 3.59 12.32
C SER A 129 29.71 4.30 13.28
N ASP A 130 29.76 3.79 14.51
CA ASP A 130 30.55 4.29 15.63
C ASP A 130 31.93 4.81 15.16
N PRO A 131 32.27 6.10 15.34
CA PRO A 131 33.56 6.65 14.97
C PRO A 131 34.76 5.94 15.64
N LEU A 132 34.52 5.14 16.68
CA LEU A 132 35.55 4.47 17.47
C LEU A 132 35.87 3.03 17.00
N ALA A 133 35.11 2.45 16.09
CA ALA A 133 35.32 1.06 15.66
C ALA A 133 36.48 0.87 14.65
N LEU A 134 37.10 1.95 14.17
CA LEU A 134 38.10 1.92 13.10
C LEU A 134 39.57 1.75 13.56
N ILE A 135 39.85 1.67 14.87
CA ILE A 135 41.23 1.71 15.39
C ILE A 135 41.85 0.33 15.66
N ILE A 136 41.12 -0.78 15.56
CA ILE A 136 41.66 -2.10 15.91
C ILE A 136 41.89 -2.96 14.65
N GLU A 137 42.95 -2.66 13.89
CA GLU A 137 43.87 -3.67 13.30
C GLU A 137 45.06 -2.98 12.60
N LYS A 138 46.01 -2.47 13.39
CA LYS A 138 47.41 -2.32 12.95
C LYS A 138 48.36 -2.59 14.11
N THR A 139 48.36 -3.83 14.60
CA THR A 139 49.47 -4.33 15.41
C THR A 139 50.66 -4.66 14.50
N ASN A 140 51.55 -3.68 14.42
CA ASN A 140 53.00 -3.82 14.56
C ASN A 140 53.74 -4.79 13.63
N VAL A 141 54.15 -4.26 12.49
CA VAL A 141 55.44 -4.61 11.87
C VAL A 141 56.54 -3.72 12.48
N SER A 142 57.55 -4.41 13.04
CA SER A 142 58.98 -4.06 13.02
C SER A 142 59.68 -3.62 14.33
N LYS A 143 60.74 -4.41 14.61
CA LYS A 143 62.09 -4.03 15.07
C LYS A 143 62.33 -3.90 16.58
N SER A 144 62.69 -5.02 17.19
CA SER A 144 63.62 -5.05 18.32
C SER A 144 65.06 -4.91 17.82
N LYS A 145 65.70 -3.77 18.08
CA LYS A 145 67.15 -3.65 18.23
C LYS A 145 67.47 -2.49 19.18
N GLU A 146 67.81 -2.80 20.42
CA GLU A 146 68.72 -1.97 21.19
C GLU A 146 69.43 -2.78 22.28
N LYS A 147 70.74 -2.90 22.16
CA LYS A 147 71.68 -3.17 23.25
C LYS A 147 72.82 -2.19 23.05
N VAL A 148 72.95 -1.22 23.96
CA VAL A 148 74.17 -0.43 24.16
C VAL A 148 74.58 -0.55 25.62
N VAL A 149 75.88 -0.71 25.75
CA VAL A 149 76.74 -0.98 26.90
C VAL A 149 76.76 0.17 27.91
N VAL A 150 76.89 -0.16 29.19
CA VAL A 150 77.58 0.64 30.21
C VAL A 150 78.57 -0.27 30.91
#